data_AF-A0A2W4JBQ2-F1
#
_entry.id   AF-A0A2W4JBQ2-F1
#
_cell.length_a   1.000
_cell.length_b   1.000
_cell.length_c   1.000
_cell.angle_alpha   90.00
_cell.angle_beta   90.00
_cell.angle_gamma   90.00
#
_symmetry.space_group_name_H-M   'P 1'
#
loop_
_entity.id
_entity.type
_entity.pdbx_description
1 polymer ?
#
loop_
_entity_poly.entity_id
_entity_poly.type
_entity_poly.pdbx_seq_one_letter_code
_entity_poly.pdbx_strand_id
1 'polypeptide(L)'
;MSVEADAQPGARSGFEVHLDNFEGPFDLLLSLISKHELEITEVALAKVTDEFLAIVREREEWDLSQASEFLVVAATLLDLKAARLLPQGEVEDIEDLELLEARDLLFARLLQYRAFKEVAATLAERLDGPQAIPRDVTLEPHFAMLLPELVWTATPEQLARLAAHALQPKPAETGVSLSHLHSPVVSVREQAAIISSRLQRAGAATFRALVA
;
A
#
# COMPACT_ATOMS: atom_id res chain seq x y z
N MET A 1 48.76 42.50 -32.49
CA MET A 1 47.35 42.20 -32.19
C MET A 1 47.31 40.71 -31.91
N SER A 2 47.52 40.34 -30.66
CA SER A 2 47.64 38.96 -30.17
C SER A 2 46.70 38.86 -28.98
N VAL A 3 45.81 37.86 -28.96
CA VAL A 3 45.44 37.04 -27.78
C VAL A 3 44.76 35.78 -28.32
N GLU A 4 45.17 34.64 -27.73
CA GLU A 4 44.79 33.25 -27.95
C GLU A 4 43.38 32.87 -27.46
N ALA A 5 42.93 31.73 -28.01
CA ALA A 5 42.17 30.62 -27.42
C ALA A 5 41.19 30.84 -26.25
N ASP A 6 39.96 30.32 -26.42
CA ASP A 6 39.31 29.50 -25.39
C ASP A 6 38.24 28.60 -26.07
N ALA A 7 38.53 27.29 -26.19
CA ALA A 7 37.98 26.22 -25.36
C ALA A 7 36.48 25.93 -25.62
N GLN A 8 36.23 24.86 -26.36
CA GLN A 8 34.94 24.17 -26.38
C GLN A 8 34.69 23.58 -24.99
N PRO A 9 33.59 23.91 -24.29
CA PRO A 9 33.25 23.18 -23.09
C PRO A 9 32.70 21.82 -23.53
N GLY A 10 33.38 20.76 -23.10
CA GLY A 10 32.88 19.40 -23.20
C GLY A 10 31.50 19.32 -22.56
N ALA A 11 30.50 19.00 -23.38
CA ALA A 11 29.20 18.57 -22.91
C ALA A 11 29.42 17.24 -22.17
N ARG A 12 29.66 17.33 -20.86
CA ARG A 12 29.43 16.21 -19.96
C ARG A 12 28.00 15.77 -20.24
N SER A 13 27.85 14.51 -20.66
CA SER A 13 26.58 13.81 -20.66
C SER A 13 26.12 13.68 -19.20
N GLY A 14 25.61 14.78 -18.65
CA GLY A 14 24.83 14.77 -17.42
C GLY A 14 23.56 14.02 -17.75
N PHE A 15 23.45 12.80 -17.24
CA PHE A 15 22.17 12.11 -17.15
C PHE A 15 21.42 12.83 -16.02
N GLU A 16 20.79 13.95 -16.35
CA GLU A 16 19.95 14.72 -15.42
C GLU A 16 18.61 14.01 -15.35
N VAL A 17 18.44 13.19 -14.31
CA VAL A 17 17.15 12.58 -13.98
C VAL A 17 16.47 13.54 -13.04
N HIS A 18 15.48 14.27 -13.54
CA HIS A 18 14.50 14.92 -12.67
C HIS A 18 13.73 13.79 -11.96
N LEU A 19 14.02 13.60 -10.68
CA LEU A 19 13.36 12.61 -9.85
C LEU A 19 11.95 13.10 -9.53
N ASP A 20 10.97 12.44 -10.12
CA ASP A 20 9.55 12.63 -9.82
C ASP A 20 9.27 12.55 -8.30
N ASN A 21 8.15 13.12 -7.88
CA ASN A 21 7.62 12.96 -6.51
C ASN A 21 7.35 11.47 -6.24
N PHE A 22 8.31 10.75 -5.66
CA PHE A 22 8.07 9.41 -5.13
C PHE A 22 7.08 9.46 -3.97
N GLU A 23 6.14 8.51 -3.96
CA GLU A 23 5.15 8.37 -2.89
C GLU A 23 5.74 7.74 -1.61
N GLY A 24 6.99 7.28 -1.65
CA GLY A 24 7.67 6.71 -0.50
C GLY A 24 8.98 5.96 -0.84
N PRO A 25 9.67 5.38 0.16
CA PRO A 25 10.97 4.74 -0.03
C PRO A 25 10.91 3.47 -0.89
N PHE A 26 9.82 2.70 -0.80
CA PHE A 26 9.65 1.50 -1.63
C PHE A 26 9.49 1.82 -3.11
N ASP A 27 8.89 2.96 -3.43
CA ASP A 27 8.72 3.38 -4.82
C ASP A 27 10.05 3.78 -5.45
N LEU A 28 10.86 4.53 -4.70
CA LEU A 28 12.24 4.83 -5.09
C LEU A 28 13.01 3.54 -5.32
N LEU A 29 12.96 2.58 -4.40
CA LEU A 29 13.64 1.29 -4.56
C LEU A 29 13.18 0.53 -5.80
N LEU A 30 11.87 0.46 -6.07
CA LEU A 30 11.36 -0.19 -7.27
C LEU A 30 11.87 0.49 -8.55
N SER A 31 11.94 1.81 -8.58
CA SER A 31 12.47 2.55 -9.73
C SER A 31 13.95 2.24 -9.98
N LEU A 32 14.77 2.19 -8.91
CA LEU A 32 16.19 1.88 -8.97
C LEU A 32 16.39 0.42 -9.42
N ILE A 33 15.64 -0.52 -8.84
CA ILE A 33 15.71 -1.94 -9.22
C ILE A 33 15.28 -2.15 -10.68
N SER A 34 14.25 -1.43 -11.14
CA SER A 34 13.79 -1.52 -12.53
C SER A 34 14.83 -0.98 -13.52
N LYS A 35 15.60 0.04 -13.14
CA LYS A 35 16.67 0.63 -13.96
C LYS A 35 17.86 -0.33 -14.15
N HIS A 36 18.14 -1.19 -13.18
CA HIS A 36 19.23 -2.19 -13.24
C HIS A 36 18.79 -3.54 -13.84
N GLU A 37 17.73 -3.53 -14.67
CA GLU A 37 17.28 -4.68 -15.50
C GLU A 37 17.08 -6.01 -14.75
N LEU A 38 16.46 -5.99 -13.56
CA LEU A 38 15.93 -7.18 -12.86
C LEU A 38 16.93 -8.33 -12.60
N GLU A 39 18.23 -8.12 -12.75
CA GLU A 39 19.20 -9.02 -12.13
C GLU A 39 19.25 -8.69 -10.64
N ILE A 40 18.24 -9.16 -9.89
CA ILE A 40 18.22 -9.14 -8.41
C ILE A 40 19.25 -10.18 -7.92
N THR A 41 20.51 -9.95 -8.30
CA THR A 41 21.68 -10.67 -7.84
C THR A 41 22.32 -9.85 -6.71
N GLU A 42 23.16 -10.48 -5.91
CA GLU A 42 23.78 -9.87 -4.74
C GLU A 42 24.57 -8.59 -5.06
N VAL A 43 25.13 -8.52 -6.27
CA VAL A 43 25.90 -7.36 -6.77
C VAL A 43 24.99 -6.16 -7.09
N ALA A 44 23.73 -6.40 -7.44
CA ALA A 44 22.77 -5.34 -7.72
C ALA A 44 22.27 -4.66 -6.45
N LEU A 45 22.08 -5.40 -5.35
CA LEU A 45 21.58 -4.81 -4.10
C LEU A 45 22.56 -3.77 -3.53
N ALA A 46 23.86 -4.06 -3.52
CA ALA A 46 24.86 -3.11 -3.03
C ALA A 46 24.88 -1.80 -3.84
N LYS A 47 24.74 -1.89 -5.18
CA LYS A 47 24.64 -0.71 -6.06
C LYS A 47 23.36 0.08 -5.84
N VAL A 48 22.23 -0.61 -5.71
CA VAL A 48 20.93 0.01 -5.43
C VAL A 48 20.95 0.72 -4.08
N THR A 49 21.58 0.13 -3.05
CA THR A 49 21.78 0.78 -1.74
C THR A 49 22.59 2.07 -1.86
N ASP A 50 23.67 2.08 -2.66
CA ASP A 50 24.47 3.28 -2.85
C ASP A 50 23.69 4.39 -3.58
N GLU A 51 22.94 4.03 -4.62
CA GLU A 51 22.08 4.98 -5.34
C GLU A 51 20.95 5.52 -4.46
N PHE A 52 20.32 4.66 -3.65
CA PHE A 52 19.30 5.07 -2.69
C PHE A 52 19.86 6.09 -1.69
N LEU A 53 21.03 5.79 -1.10
CA LEU A 53 21.68 6.70 -0.15
C LEU A 53 22.13 8.01 -0.78
N ALA A 54 22.56 8.00 -2.04
CA ALA A 54 22.92 9.21 -2.77
C ALA A 54 21.72 10.14 -2.93
N ILE A 55 20.59 9.60 -3.41
CA ILE A 55 19.35 10.35 -3.60
C ILE A 55 18.81 10.89 -2.27
N VAL A 56 18.89 10.09 -1.20
CA VAL A 56 18.47 10.53 0.13
C VAL A 56 19.35 11.68 0.66
N ARG A 57 20.65 11.70 0.34
CA ARG A 57 21.58 12.75 0.76
C ARG A 57 21.47 14.03 -0.07
N GLU A 58 21.09 13.95 -1.33
CA GLU A 58 20.91 15.11 -2.22
C GLU A 58 19.65 15.92 -1.89
N ARG A 59 18.67 15.33 -1.20
CA ARG A 59 17.49 16.07 -0.71
C ARG A 59 17.86 16.96 0.48
N GLU A 60 17.78 18.27 0.26
CA GLU A 60 18.06 19.30 1.29
C GLU A 60 16.88 19.53 2.25
N GLU A 61 15.64 19.33 1.81
CA GLU A 61 14.44 19.53 2.63
C GLU A 61 13.65 18.22 2.80
N TRP A 62 13.50 17.81 4.06
CA TRP A 62 12.68 16.67 4.43
C TRP A 62 11.57 17.10 5.38
N ASP A 63 10.35 16.63 5.13
CA ASP A 63 9.35 16.54 6.19
C ASP A 63 9.75 15.43 7.17
N LEU A 64 9.46 15.62 8.46
CA LEU A 64 9.83 14.68 9.52
C LEU A 64 9.21 13.29 9.29
N SER A 65 7.98 13.26 8.76
CA SER A 65 7.30 12.00 8.45
C SER A 65 8.08 11.22 7.37
N GLN A 66 8.37 11.88 6.25
CA GLN A 66 9.12 11.31 5.13
C GLN A 66 10.54 10.90 5.55
N ALA A 67 11.24 11.75 6.31
CA ALA A 67 12.56 11.43 6.82
C ALA A 67 12.56 10.12 7.62
N SER A 68 11.56 9.91 8.49
CA SER A 68 11.49 8.71 9.32
C SER A 68 11.34 7.42 8.50
N GLU A 69 10.53 7.44 7.44
CA GLU A 69 10.32 6.29 6.56
C GLU A 69 11.57 5.93 5.76
N PHE A 70 12.22 6.94 5.17
CA PHE A 70 13.45 6.74 4.40
C PHE A 70 14.61 6.31 5.29
N LEU A 71 14.72 6.82 6.52
CA LEU A 71 15.78 6.45 7.46
C LEU A 71 15.71 4.99 7.89
N VAL A 72 14.52 4.46 8.17
CA VAL A 72 14.34 3.04 8.53
C VAL A 72 14.81 2.14 7.40
N VAL A 73 14.39 2.44 6.17
CA VAL A 73 14.78 1.65 4.99
C VAL A 73 16.28 1.80 4.70
N ALA A 74 16.83 3.01 4.81
CA ALA A 74 18.27 3.27 4.67
C ALA A 74 19.10 2.44 5.65
N ALA A 75 18.69 2.40 6.92
CA ALA A 75 19.37 1.63 7.95
C ALA A 75 19.34 0.13 7.61
N THR A 76 18.17 -0.41 7.26
CA THR A 76 18.04 -1.83 6.87
C THR A 76 18.93 -2.18 5.66
N LEU A 77 18.97 -1.31 4.64
CA LEU A 77 19.81 -1.55 3.46
C LEU A 77 21.31 -1.45 3.78
N LEU A 78 21.70 -0.55 4.69
CA LEU A 78 23.08 -0.42 5.13
C LEU A 78 23.53 -1.63 5.94
N ASP A 79 22.68 -2.13 6.83
CA ASP A 79 22.93 -3.34 7.63
C ASP A 79 23.11 -4.56 6.72
N LEU A 80 22.21 -4.72 5.74
CA LEU A 80 22.32 -5.77 4.72
C LEU A 80 23.61 -5.65 3.89
N LYS A 81 24.02 -4.42 3.53
CA LYS A 81 25.28 -4.19 2.80
C LYS A 81 26.50 -4.50 3.67
N ALA A 82 26.50 -4.09 4.93
CA ALA A 82 27.60 -4.31 5.86
C ALA A 82 27.82 -5.80 6.14
N ALA A 83 26.75 -6.52 6.49
CA ALA A 83 26.78 -7.96 6.73
C ALA A 83 27.34 -8.74 5.53
N ARG A 84 27.03 -8.31 4.30
CA ARG A 84 27.47 -9.01 3.09
C ARG A 84 28.91 -8.71 2.67
N LEU A 85 29.43 -7.53 2.99
CA LEU A 85 30.80 -7.12 2.64
C LEU A 85 31.84 -7.58 3.67
N LEU A 86 31.41 -7.90 4.90
CA LEU A 86 32.26 -8.49 5.91
C LEU A 86 32.51 -9.97 5.57
N PRO A 87 33.76 -10.46 5.65
CA PRO A 87 34.04 -11.87 5.43
C PRO A 87 33.35 -12.70 6.52
N GLN A 88 32.29 -13.41 6.13
CA GLN A 88 31.64 -14.37 7.00
C GLN A 88 32.62 -15.54 7.23
N GLY A 89 33.09 -15.68 8.47
CA GLY A 89 33.54 -16.99 8.97
C GLY A 89 32.39 -17.99 8.87
N GLU A 90 32.67 -19.28 9.01
CA GLU A 90 31.68 -20.36 8.86
C GLU A 90 30.31 -19.97 9.46
N VAL A 91 29.27 -20.07 8.63
CA VAL A 91 27.89 -19.65 8.94
C VAL A 91 27.36 -20.52 10.08
N GLU A 92 27.58 -20.10 11.32
CA GLU A 92 27.08 -20.76 12.53
C GLU A 92 26.31 -19.82 13.49
N ASP A 93 26.34 -18.49 13.26
CA ASP A 93 25.73 -17.52 14.18
C ASP A 93 24.26 -17.20 13.85
N ILE A 94 23.46 -17.03 14.90
CA ILE A 94 22.02 -16.73 14.85
C ILE A 94 21.75 -15.38 14.14
N GLU A 95 22.66 -14.42 14.28
CA GLU A 95 22.54 -13.09 13.65
C GLU A 95 22.56 -13.16 12.11
N ASP A 96 23.35 -14.07 11.53
CA ASP A 96 23.40 -14.24 10.07
C ASP A 96 22.07 -14.78 9.52
N LEU A 97 21.38 -15.63 10.29
CA LEU A 97 20.05 -16.15 9.92
C LEU A 97 19.00 -15.04 9.98
N GLU A 98 19.00 -14.21 11.03
CA GLU A 98 18.09 -13.07 11.18
C GLU A 98 18.27 -12.04 10.05
N LEU A 99 19.51 -11.79 9.63
CA LEU A 99 19.82 -10.91 8.50
C LEU A 99 19.30 -11.46 7.17
N LEU A 100 19.41 -12.76 6.93
CA LEU A 100 18.84 -13.42 5.75
C LEU A 100 17.30 -13.32 5.76
N GLU A 101 16.65 -13.49 6.90
CA GLU A 101 15.21 -13.32 7.05
C GLU A 101 14.76 -11.86 6.82
N ALA A 102 15.52 -10.88 7.33
CA ALA A 102 15.26 -9.47 7.12
C ALA A 102 15.33 -9.07 5.64
N ARG A 103 16.29 -9.62 4.90
CA ARG A 103 16.40 -9.48 3.44
C ARG A 103 15.15 -9.99 2.75
N ASP A 104 14.75 -11.22 3.06
CA ASP A 104 13.61 -11.87 2.41
C ASP A 104 12.29 -11.14 2.72
N LEU A 105 12.16 -10.61 3.95
CA LEU A 105 11.03 -9.77 4.33
C LEU A 105 11.00 -8.45 3.54
N LEU A 106 12.15 -7.78 3.35
CA LEU A 106 12.23 -6.57 2.54
C LEU A 106 11.79 -6.84 1.10
N PHE A 107 12.27 -7.93 0.51
CA PHE A 107 11.88 -8.33 -0.84
C PHE A 107 10.39 -8.69 -0.95
N ALA A 108 9.84 -9.39 0.03
CA ALA A 108 8.41 -9.69 0.08
C ALA A 108 7.57 -8.40 0.09
N ARG A 109 7.99 -7.39 0.88
CA ARG A 109 7.31 -6.08 0.93
C ARG A 109 7.43 -5.31 -0.38
N LEU A 110 8.60 -5.34 -1.03
CA LEU A 110 8.79 -4.71 -2.35
C LEU A 110 7.88 -5.33 -3.41
N LEU A 111 7.79 -6.66 -3.44
CA LEU A 111 6.91 -7.37 -4.37
C LEU A 111 5.43 -7.05 -4.10
N GLN A 112 5.04 -6.99 -2.82
CA GLN A 112 3.70 -6.61 -2.40
C GLN A 112 3.37 -5.17 -2.83
N TYR A 113 4.27 -4.23 -2.60
CA TYR A 113 4.10 -2.83 -3.01
C TYR A 113 3.94 -2.72 -4.53
N ARG A 114 4.78 -3.41 -5.31
CA ARG A 114 4.64 -3.48 -6.77
C ARG A 114 3.25 -3.99 -7.20
N ALA A 115 2.80 -5.09 -6.60
CA ALA A 115 1.48 -5.66 -6.92
C ALA A 115 0.35 -4.66 -6.64
N PHE A 116 0.42 -3.94 -5.52
CA PHE A 116 -0.56 -2.90 -5.22
C PHE A 116 -0.46 -1.71 -6.17
N LYS A 117 0.74 -1.32 -6.60
CA LYS A 117 0.93 -0.25 -7.59
C LYS A 117 0.28 -0.61 -8.94
N GLU A 118 0.43 -1.86 -9.38
CA GLU A 118 -0.22 -2.37 -10.60
C GLU A 118 -1.74 -2.42 -10.48
N VAL A 119 -2.27 -2.84 -9.31
CA VAL A 119 -3.72 -2.83 -9.03
C VAL A 119 -4.25 -1.40 -8.98
N ALA A 120 -3.54 -0.48 -8.34
CA ALA A 120 -3.93 0.93 -8.26
C ALA A 120 -3.99 1.56 -9.66
N ALA A 121 -3.01 1.29 -10.53
CA ALA A 121 -3.03 1.73 -11.93
C ALA A 121 -4.27 1.18 -12.67
N THR A 122 -4.55 -0.12 -12.51
CA THR A 122 -5.74 -0.75 -13.12
C THR A 122 -7.04 -0.13 -12.63
N LEU A 123 -7.13 0.23 -11.35
CA LEU A 123 -8.30 0.89 -10.78
C LEU A 123 -8.44 2.33 -11.29
N ALA A 124 -7.34 3.08 -11.41
CA ALA A 124 -7.33 4.42 -11.97
C ALA A 124 -7.84 4.42 -13.41
N GLU A 125 -7.35 3.50 -14.25
CA GLU A 125 -7.85 3.32 -15.63
C GLU A 125 -9.35 3.02 -15.68
N ARG A 126 -9.86 2.21 -14.74
CA ARG A 126 -11.30 1.89 -14.67
C ARG A 126 -12.14 3.08 -14.20
N LEU A 127 -11.62 3.91 -13.30
CA LEU A 127 -12.29 5.11 -12.80
C LEU A 127 -12.38 6.20 -13.86
N ASP A 128 -11.34 6.34 -14.69
CA ASP A 128 -11.30 7.25 -15.84
C ASP A 128 -12.11 6.74 -17.04
N GLY A 129 -12.46 5.45 -17.04
CA GLY A 129 -13.33 4.83 -18.02
C GLY A 129 -14.76 5.39 -18.04
N PRO A 130 -15.61 4.93 -18.97
CA PRO A 130 -16.98 5.41 -19.09
C PRO A 130 -17.76 5.16 -17.79
N GLN A 131 -18.13 6.25 -17.12
CA GLN A 131 -18.92 6.19 -15.91
C GLN A 131 -20.33 5.66 -16.23
N ALA A 132 -20.73 4.59 -15.54
CA ALA A 132 -22.10 4.13 -15.57
C ALA A 132 -22.97 5.12 -14.76
N ILE A 133 -23.60 6.06 -15.44
CA ILE A 133 -24.55 6.97 -14.82
C ILE A 133 -25.87 6.19 -14.62
N PRO A 134 -26.38 6.07 -13.39
CA PRO A 134 -27.68 5.45 -13.17
C PRO A 134 -28.75 6.25 -13.93
N ARG A 135 -29.70 5.56 -14.54
CA ARG A 135 -30.85 6.25 -15.13
C ARG A 135 -31.70 6.80 -14.00
N ASP A 136 -31.84 8.12 -13.95
CA ASP A 136 -32.84 8.76 -13.11
C ASP A 136 -34.19 8.61 -13.82
N VAL A 137 -34.95 7.59 -13.40
CA VAL A 137 -36.26 7.26 -13.96
C VAL A 137 -37.30 7.63 -12.93
N THR A 138 -38.22 8.51 -13.32
CA THR A 138 -39.43 8.77 -12.55
C THR A 138 -40.28 7.50 -12.49
N LEU A 139 -41.04 7.33 -11.39
CA LEU A 139 -42.04 6.28 -11.28
C LEU A 139 -43.02 6.33 -12.46
N GLU A 140 -43.37 5.17 -13.01
CA GLU A 140 -44.39 5.11 -14.07
C GLU A 140 -45.74 5.61 -13.53
N PRO A 141 -46.61 6.21 -14.37
CA PRO A 141 -47.82 6.88 -13.90
C PRO A 141 -48.72 6.00 -13.03
N HIS A 142 -48.83 4.71 -13.36
CA HIS A 142 -49.65 3.78 -12.60
C HIS A 142 -49.08 3.46 -11.21
N PHE A 143 -47.76 3.53 -11.01
CA PHE A 143 -47.14 3.42 -9.68
C PHE A 143 -47.21 4.72 -8.90
N ALA A 144 -47.10 5.86 -9.57
CA ALA A 144 -47.27 7.17 -8.93
C ALA A 144 -48.68 7.34 -8.32
N MET A 145 -49.71 6.73 -8.93
CA MET A 145 -51.09 6.71 -8.40
C MET A 145 -51.26 5.83 -7.16
N LEU A 146 -50.32 4.92 -6.88
CA LEU A 146 -50.33 4.07 -5.68
C LEU A 146 -49.62 4.71 -4.49
N LEU A 147 -49.00 5.88 -4.68
CA LEU A 147 -48.38 6.61 -3.58
C LEU A 147 -49.47 7.06 -2.60
N PRO A 148 -49.23 6.92 -1.29
CA PRO A 148 -50.18 7.39 -0.29
C PRO A 148 -50.34 8.91 -0.41
N GLU A 149 -51.52 9.43 -0.05
CA GLU A 149 -51.74 10.87 0.03
C GLU A 149 -50.71 11.48 1.00
N LEU A 150 -49.99 12.48 0.51
CA LEU A 150 -49.00 13.19 1.32
C LEU A 150 -49.73 14.05 2.35
N VAL A 151 -49.88 13.51 3.55
CA VAL A 151 -50.33 14.30 4.70
C VAL A 151 -49.13 15.10 5.20
N TRP A 152 -49.07 16.38 4.82
CA TRP A 152 -47.98 17.24 5.27
C TRP A 152 -48.12 17.58 6.76
N THR A 153 -47.39 16.87 7.62
CA THR A 153 -47.37 17.12 9.07
C THR A 153 -46.16 17.93 9.53
N ALA A 154 -45.26 18.30 8.62
CA ALA A 154 -44.00 18.97 8.95
C ALA A 154 -44.18 20.49 9.07
N THR A 155 -43.59 21.11 10.09
CA THR A 155 -43.51 22.57 10.22
C THR A 155 -42.39 23.15 9.35
N PRO A 156 -42.40 24.46 9.03
CA PRO A 156 -41.31 25.10 8.30
C PRO A 156 -39.92 24.88 8.92
N GLU A 157 -39.82 24.87 10.25
CA GLU A 157 -38.58 24.63 10.98
C GLU A 157 -38.11 23.16 10.89
N GLN A 158 -39.05 22.22 10.78
CA GLN A 158 -38.74 20.81 10.56
C GLN A 158 -38.29 20.57 9.11
N LEU A 159 -38.93 21.22 8.15
CA LEU A 159 -38.52 21.18 6.74
C LEU A 159 -37.11 21.75 6.56
N ALA A 160 -36.80 22.89 7.21
CA ALA A 160 -35.47 23.49 7.18
C ALA A 160 -34.40 22.55 7.75
N ARG A 161 -34.71 21.80 8.83
CA ARG A 161 -33.80 20.80 9.39
C ARG A 161 -33.57 19.60 8.46
N LEU A 162 -34.62 19.10 7.82
CA LEU A 162 -34.51 18.00 6.86
C LEU A 162 -33.70 18.42 5.62
N ALA A 163 -33.94 19.61 5.09
CA ALA A 163 -33.16 20.18 4.00
C ALA A 163 -31.68 20.35 4.40
N ALA A 164 -31.41 20.89 5.60
CA ALA A 164 -30.06 21.02 6.11
C ALA A 164 -29.35 19.65 6.25
N HIS A 165 -30.07 18.60 6.64
CA HIS A 165 -29.51 17.25 6.72
C HIS A 165 -29.25 16.63 5.33
N ALA A 166 -30.17 16.80 4.37
CA ALA A 166 -30.00 16.25 3.02
C ALA A 166 -28.91 16.97 2.21
N LEU A 167 -28.73 18.27 2.45
CA LEU A 167 -27.70 19.10 1.80
C LEU A 167 -26.37 19.09 2.55
N GLN A 168 -26.27 18.45 3.72
CA GLN A 168 -24.99 18.26 4.37
C GLN A 168 -24.07 17.48 3.43
N PRO A 169 -22.85 17.98 3.15
CA PRO A 169 -21.88 17.20 2.41
C PRO A 169 -21.70 15.88 3.15
N LYS A 170 -21.91 14.76 2.45
CA LYS A 170 -21.71 13.43 3.02
C LYS A 170 -20.32 13.46 3.67
N PRO A 171 -20.19 13.13 4.98
CA PRO A 171 -18.89 13.15 5.63
C PRO A 171 -17.97 12.31 4.75
N ALA A 172 -16.83 12.89 4.35
CA ALA A 172 -15.81 12.13 3.66
C ALA A 172 -15.46 10.99 4.60
N GLU A 173 -15.96 9.78 4.31
CA GLU A 173 -15.54 8.59 5.02
C GLU A 173 -14.04 8.50 4.73
N THR A 174 -13.22 8.89 5.70
CA THR A 174 -11.76 8.82 5.64
C THR A 174 -11.39 7.34 5.75
N GLY A 175 -11.67 6.56 4.72
CA GLY A 175 -11.42 5.12 4.68
C GLY A 175 -12.37 4.36 3.77
N VAL A 176 -11.90 3.20 3.30
CA VAL A 176 -12.74 2.22 2.60
C VAL A 176 -13.65 1.56 3.64
N SER A 177 -14.96 1.64 3.45
CA SER A 177 -15.95 1.00 4.32
C SER A 177 -15.72 -0.52 4.40
N LEU A 178 -15.12 -0.98 5.51
CA LEU A 178 -14.86 -2.40 5.82
C LEU A 178 -16.11 -3.17 6.24
N SER A 179 -17.28 -2.52 6.28
CA SER A 179 -18.58 -3.13 6.60
C SER A 179 -18.98 -4.27 5.67
N HIS A 180 -18.40 -4.32 4.45
CA HIS A 180 -18.58 -5.42 3.49
C HIS A 180 -17.63 -6.60 3.74
N LEU A 181 -16.57 -6.42 4.54
CA LEU A 181 -15.75 -7.52 5.01
C LEU A 181 -16.55 -8.24 6.10
N HIS A 182 -17.10 -9.40 5.74
CA HIS A 182 -17.62 -10.34 6.72
C HIS A 182 -16.47 -10.79 7.63
N SER A 183 -16.26 -10.09 8.74
CA SER A 183 -15.40 -10.58 9.81
C SER A 183 -15.96 -11.93 10.24
N PRO A 184 -15.20 -13.04 10.16
CA PRO A 184 -15.69 -14.32 10.63
C PRO A 184 -16.06 -14.15 12.11
N VAL A 185 -17.35 -14.27 12.41
CA VAL A 185 -17.97 -14.00 13.73
C VAL A 185 -17.40 -14.90 14.83
N VAL A 186 -16.52 -15.84 14.48
CA VAL A 186 -16.05 -16.90 15.34
C VAL A 186 -14.56 -17.14 15.10
N SER A 187 -13.78 -17.09 16.16
CA SER A 187 -12.36 -17.40 16.13
C SER A 187 -12.13 -18.91 15.98
N VAL A 188 -11.21 -19.30 15.09
CA VAL A 188 -10.78 -20.70 14.93
C VAL A 188 -10.27 -21.27 16.26
N ARG A 189 -9.60 -20.45 17.08
CA ARG A 189 -9.10 -20.86 18.40
C ARG A 189 -10.23 -21.20 19.37
N GLU A 190 -11.31 -20.42 19.35
CA GLU A 190 -12.49 -20.67 20.20
C GLU A 190 -13.22 -21.95 19.77
N GLN A 191 -13.40 -22.16 18.46
CA GLN A 191 -14.03 -23.38 17.96
C GLN A 191 -13.17 -24.63 18.20
N ALA A 192 -11.85 -24.52 18.10
CA ALA A 192 -10.94 -25.61 18.45
C ALA A 192 -11.08 -25.99 19.93
N ALA A 193 -11.23 -25.02 20.83
CA ALA A 193 -11.46 -25.29 22.26
C ALA A 193 -12.79 -26.02 22.51
N ILE A 194 -13.86 -25.61 21.82
CA ILE A 194 -15.18 -26.26 21.91
C ILE A 194 -15.11 -27.71 21.43
N ILE A 195 -14.51 -27.95 20.25
CA ILE A 195 -14.38 -29.30 19.68
C ILE A 195 -13.50 -30.19 20.58
N SER A 196 -12.39 -29.66 21.09
CA SER A 196 -11.49 -30.38 22.01
C SER A 196 -12.22 -30.79 23.29
N SER A 197 -13.03 -29.89 23.88
CA SER A 197 -13.82 -30.21 25.07
C SER A 197 -14.88 -31.29 24.82
N ARG A 198 -15.51 -31.30 23.63
CA ARG A 198 -16.49 -32.33 23.23
C ARG A 198 -15.81 -33.68 23.04
N LEU A 199 -14.62 -33.70 22.42
CA LEU A 199 -13.85 -34.93 22.19
C LEU A 199 -13.33 -35.53 23.50
N GLN A 200 -12.84 -34.71 24.43
CA GLN A 200 -12.39 -35.17 25.75
C GLN A 200 -13.50 -35.84 26.57
N ARG A 201 -14.74 -35.36 26.47
CA ARG A 201 -15.90 -35.97 27.14
C ARG A 201 -16.38 -37.27 26.49
N ALA A 202 -16.32 -37.34 25.16
CA ALA A 202 -16.77 -38.51 24.41
C ALA A 202 -15.70 -39.62 24.31
N GLY A 203 -14.42 -39.28 24.51
CA GLY A 203 -13.27 -40.17 24.33
C GLY A 203 -12.96 -40.41 22.85
N ALA A 204 -13.93 -40.88 22.08
CA ALA A 204 -13.87 -41.02 20.63
C ALA A 204 -15.21 -40.65 19.99
N ALA A 205 -15.17 -39.81 18.95
CA ALA A 205 -16.36 -39.39 18.22
C ALA A 205 -16.04 -39.23 16.73
N THR A 206 -17.03 -39.44 15.87
CA THR A 206 -16.88 -39.13 14.44
C THR A 206 -16.97 -37.61 14.23
N PHE A 207 -16.29 -37.10 13.21
CA PHE A 207 -16.31 -35.66 12.91
C PHE A 207 -17.74 -35.11 12.74
N ARG A 208 -18.63 -35.89 12.13
CA ARG A 208 -20.04 -35.55 11.98
C ARG A 208 -20.78 -35.39 13.31
N ALA A 209 -20.41 -36.17 14.32
CA ALA A 209 -20.97 -36.07 15.66
C ALA A 209 -20.39 -34.89 16.48
N LEU A 210 -19.18 -34.40 16.13
CA LEU A 210 -18.54 -33.28 16.82
C LEU A 210 -19.02 -31.90 16.32
N VAL A 211 -19.39 -31.80 15.04
CA VAL A 211 -19.76 -30.54 14.35
C VAL A 211 -21.28 -30.32 14.27
N ALA A 212 -22.10 -31.32 14.60
CA ALA A 212 -23.54 -31.16 14.80
C ALA A 212 -23.86 -30.36 16.07
#